data_AF-A0A7K6CFR2-F1
#
_entry.id   AF-A0A7K6CFR2-F1
#
_cell.length_a   1.000
_cell.length_b   1.000
_cell.length_c   1.000
_cell.angle_alpha   90.00
_cell.angle_beta   90.00
_cell.angle_gamma   90.00
#
_symmetry.space_group_name_H-M   'P 1'
#
loop_
_entity.id
_entity.type
_entity.pdbx_description
1 polymer ?
#
loop_
_entity_poly.entity_id
_entity_poly.type
_entity_poly.pdbx_seq_one_letter_code
_entity_poly.pdbx_strand_id
1 'polypeptide(L)'
;YTEAWDADKKSIHVMPDTPEILLAKANAANVSNKLYVKAWEEAKKKGYDMRADAIPIQSAKASRDIASDYKYKETHEKQKGHYIGCPSAKDDPKLVLAARAMALQNDRLYKKAYNDSKTQIHIPADAMSVQAAKECQTLVSDVDYRQYLHQWTCLPDQNDVIHARQAYDLQSDNVYKSDLEWLRGIGWLTEGSVDVVKAKKAQELLNERLYRTRPEQLQFTSITDSPDVVLAKTNAMQLSDV
;
A
#
# COMPACT_ATOMS: atom_id res chain seq x y z
N TYR A 1 -43.38 81.53 37.48
CA TYR A 1 -42.43 81.17 36.42
C TYR A 1 -41.05 80.89 36.99
N THR A 2 -40.52 81.76 37.86
CA THR A 2 -39.27 81.56 38.62
C THR A 2 -39.27 80.32 39.50
N GLU A 3 -40.36 80.06 40.24
CA GLU A 3 -40.45 78.88 41.13
C GLU A 3 -40.42 77.54 40.38
N ALA A 4 -41.06 77.46 39.20
CA ALA A 4 -41.05 76.26 38.37
C ALA A 4 -39.67 76.00 37.75
N TRP A 5 -38.96 77.07 37.35
CA TRP A 5 -37.60 77.01 36.83
C TRP A 5 -36.58 76.58 37.91
N ASP A 6 -36.75 77.06 39.14
CA ASP A 6 -35.89 76.67 40.26
C ASP A 6 -36.18 75.24 40.78
N ALA A 7 -37.39 74.71 40.54
CA ALA A 7 -37.72 73.32 40.82
C ALA A 7 -37.09 72.36 39.79
N ASP A 8 -37.11 72.72 38.51
CA ASP A 8 -36.59 71.87 37.42
C ASP A 8 -35.07 71.68 37.48
N LYS A 9 -34.33 72.70 37.96
CA LYS A 9 -32.88 72.59 38.21
C LYS A 9 -32.50 71.63 39.35
N LYS A 10 -33.44 71.27 40.22
CA LYS A 10 -33.19 70.32 41.32
C LYS A 10 -33.39 68.87 40.87
N SER A 11 -34.08 68.61 39.76
CA SER A 11 -34.29 67.28 39.21
C SER A 11 -33.24 66.95 38.14
N ILE A 12 -32.19 66.23 38.53
CA ILE A 12 -31.23 65.66 37.57
C ILE A 12 -31.79 64.31 37.12
N HIS A 13 -32.29 64.23 35.88
CA HIS A 13 -32.77 62.97 35.30
C HIS A 13 -31.61 62.26 34.60
N VAL A 14 -30.95 61.35 35.32
CA VAL A 14 -29.99 60.41 34.71
C VAL A 14 -30.72 59.13 34.35
N MET A 15 -30.59 58.69 33.10
CA MET A 15 -31.21 57.46 32.63
C MET A 15 -30.60 56.26 33.39
N PRO A 16 -31.41 55.42 34.04
CA PRO A 16 -30.94 54.34 34.92
C PRO A 16 -30.16 53.22 34.21
N ASP A 17 -30.16 53.23 32.87
CA ASP A 17 -29.54 52.25 31.98
C ASP A 17 -28.27 52.79 31.29
N THR A 18 -27.75 53.94 31.73
CA THR A 18 -26.44 54.41 31.28
C THR A 18 -25.36 53.36 31.62
N PRO A 19 -24.37 53.15 30.72
CA PRO A 19 -23.39 52.06 30.87
C PRO A 19 -22.57 52.17 32.17
N GLU A 20 -22.28 53.39 32.63
CA GLU A 20 -21.58 53.63 33.90
C GLU A 20 -22.40 53.19 35.12
N ILE A 21 -23.71 53.43 35.12
CA ILE A 21 -24.62 53.00 36.19
C ILE A 21 -24.79 51.48 36.19
N LEU A 22 -24.89 50.86 35.01
CA LEU A 22 -24.96 49.40 34.90
C LEU A 22 -23.66 48.74 35.40
N LEU A 23 -22.51 49.30 35.03
CA LEU A 23 -21.21 48.85 35.52
C LEU A 23 -21.11 49.01 37.05
N ALA A 24 -21.54 50.15 37.59
CA ALA A 24 -21.55 50.40 39.03
C ALA A 24 -22.47 49.41 39.77
N LYS A 25 -23.65 49.09 39.22
CA LYS A 25 -24.58 48.08 39.78
C LYS A 25 -23.98 46.67 39.76
N ALA A 26 -23.35 46.27 38.65
CA ALA A 26 -22.69 44.97 38.53
C ALA A 26 -21.51 44.85 39.52
N ASN A 27 -20.69 45.91 39.63
CA ASN A 27 -19.58 45.96 40.58
C ASN A 27 -20.08 45.95 42.03
N ALA A 28 -21.16 46.67 42.34
CA ALA A 28 -21.78 46.65 43.66
C ALA A 28 -22.29 45.24 44.03
N ALA A 29 -22.85 44.50 43.07
CA ALA A 29 -23.24 43.11 43.28
C ALA A 29 -22.02 42.20 43.53
N ASN A 30 -20.94 42.37 42.76
CA ASN A 30 -19.70 41.59 42.90
C ASN A 30 -18.95 41.87 44.21
N VAL A 31 -19.00 43.10 44.72
CA VAL A 31 -18.34 43.51 45.98
C VAL A 31 -19.23 43.30 47.20
N SER A 32 -20.52 42.96 47.02
CA SER A 32 -21.46 42.78 48.12
C SER A 32 -21.12 41.55 48.96
N ASN A 33 -20.72 41.78 50.20
CA ASN A 33 -20.48 40.71 51.17
C ASN A 33 -21.74 39.87 51.42
N LYS A 34 -22.94 40.48 51.40
CA LYS A 34 -24.20 39.75 51.58
C LYS A 34 -24.46 38.75 50.46
N LEU A 35 -24.22 39.16 49.20
CA LEU A 35 -24.38 38.26 48.05
C LEU A 35 -23.31 37.17 48.05
N TYR A 36 -22.07 37.50 48.42
CA TYR A 36 -21.00 36.53 48.61
C TYR A 36 -21.36 35.46 49.65
N VAL A 37 -21.78 35.87 50.86
CA VAL A 37 -22.18 34.94 51.93
C VAL A 37 -23.35 34.06 51.48
N LYS A 38 -24.36 34.64 50.81
CA LYS A 38 -25.49 33.89 50.30
C LYS A 38 -25.07 32.85 49.24
N ALA A 39 -24.24 33.24 48.28
CA ALA A 39 -23.73 32.32 47.27
C ALA A 39 -22.86 31.21 47.88
N TRP A 40 -22.08 31.52 48.91
CA TRP A 40 -21.29 30.57 49.66
C TRP A 40 -22.16 29.56 50.44
N GLU A 41 -23.22 30.03 51.09
CA GLU A 41 -24.19 29.14 51.76
C GLU A 41 -24.94 28.26 50.76
N GLU A 42 -25.32 28.79 49.60
CA GLU A 42 -25.94 28.00 48.52
C GLU A 42 -24.97 26.96 47.95
N ALA A 43 -23.69 27.30 47.78
CA ALA A 43 -22.65 26.37 47.36
C ALA A 43 -22.45 25.24 48.38
N LYS A 44 -22.43 25.56 49.69
CA LYS A 44 -22.39 24.56 50.76
C LYS A 44 -23.61 23.64 50.74
N LYS A 45 -24.81 24.18 50.48
CA LYS A 45 -26.06 23.40 50.42
C LYS A 45 -26.14 22.48 49.19
N LYS A 46 -25.47 22.80 48.09
CA LYS A 46 -25.42 21.96 46.87
C LYS A 46 -24.71 20.61 47.09
N GLY A 47 -23.96 20.44 48.18
CA GLY A 47 -23.25 19.20 48.49
C GLY A 47 -22.01 18.97 47.63
N TYR A 48 -21.35 17.83 47.81
CA TYR A 48 -20.17 17.41 47.03
C TYR A 48 -20.55 16.29 46.06
N ASP A 49 -20.14 16.40 44.78
CA ASP A 49 -20.25 15.31 43.80
C ASP A 49 -19.09 14.32 44.00
N MET A 50 -19.28 13.37 44.92
CA MET A 50 -18.29 12.31 45.20
C MET A 50 -18.43 11.20 44.16
N ARG A 51 -17.76 11.37 43.03
CA ARG A 51 -17.79 10.37 41.96
C ARG A 51 -16.94 9.15 42.32
N ALA A 52 -17.40 7.96 41.89
CA ALA A 52 -16.76 6.69 42.20
C ALA A 52 -15.34 6.53 41.59
N ASP A 53 -15.01 7.36 40.62
CA ASP A 53 -13.72 7.48 39.94
C ASP A 53 -12.78 8.52 40.60
N ALA A 54 -13.21 9.22 41.65
CA ALA A 54 -12.34 10.14 42.37
C ALA A 54 -11.08 9.41 42.87
N ILE A 55 -9.91 10.02 42.64
CA ILE A 55 -8.59 9.50 43.05
C ILE A 55 -8.57 8.94 44.49
N PRO A 56 -9.08 9.64 45.53
CA PRO A 56 -9.08 9.10 46.89
C PRO A 56 -9.93 7.83 47.05
N ILE A 57 -11.01 7.67 46.29
CA ILE A 57 -11.86 6.49 46.33
C ILE A 57 -11.18 5.33 45.59
N GLN A 58 -10.54 5.60 44.46
CA GLN A 58 -9.77 4.60 43.73
C GLN A 58 -8.57 4.09 44.54
N SER A 59 -7.83 4.99 45.17
CA SER A 59 -6.69 4.61 46.02
C SER A 59 -7.14 3.79 47.23
N ALA A 60 -8.21 4.19 47.91
CA ALA A 60 -8.78 3.42 49.02
C ALA A 60 -9.25 2.02 48.58
N LYS A 61 -9.86 1.89 47.39
CA LYS A 61 -10.24 0.58 46.82
C LYS A 61 -9.00 -0.28 46.54
N ALA A 62 -7.96 0.29 45.93
CA ALA A 62 -6.72 -0.43 45.64
C ALA A 62 -6.03 -0.90 46.93
N SER A 63 -5.94 -0.04 47.96
CA SER A 63 -5.38 -0.43 49.26
C SER A 63 -6.18 -1.54 49.94
N ARG A 64 -7.52 -1.49 49.87
CA ARG A 64 -8.39 -2.56 50.38
C ARG A 64 -8.15 -3.88 49.63
N ASP A 65 -8.00 -3.81 48.32
CA ASP A 65 -7.76 -4.98 47.49
C ASP A 65 -6.40 -5.62 47.76
N ILE A 66 -5.35 -4.82 48.01
CA ILE A 66 -4.02 -5.29 48.40
C ILE A 66 -4.05 -5.99 49.77
N ALA A 67 -4.81 -5.46 50.73
CA ALA A 67 -4.94 -6.05 52.07
C ALA A 67 -5.90 -7.26 52.12
N SER A 68 -6.54 -7.63 51.01
CA SER A 68 -7.53 -8.70 50.98
C SER A 68 -6.87 -10.07 50.77
N ASP A 69 -6.90 -10.90 51.82
CA ASP A 69 -6.43 -12.29 51.76
C ASP A 69 -7.12 -13.11 50.66
N TYR A 70 -8.39 -12.83 50.38
CA TYR A 70 -9.13 -13.51 49.32
C TYR A 70 -8.52 -13.20 47.94
N LYS A 71 -8.29 -11.92 47.61
CA LYS A 71 -7.67 -11.53 46.34
C LYS A 71 -6.25 -12.04 46.23
N TYR A 72 -5.49 -12.02 47.33
CA TYR A 72 -4.16 -12.63 47.37
C TYR A 72 -4.20 -14.11 46.97
N LYS A 73 -5.05 -14.91 47.62
CA LYS A 73 -5.20 -16.34 47.32
C LYS A 73 -5.71 -16.60 45.91
N GLU A 74 -6.65 -15.78 45.43
CA GLU A 74 -7.16 -15.86 44.06
C GLU A 74 -6.05 -15.62 43.03
N THR A 75 -5.22 -14.58 43.22
CA THR A 75 -4.08 -14.31 42.34
C THR A 75 -3.02 -15.41 42.42
N HIS A 76 -2.77 -15.97 43.61
CA HIS A 76 -1.86 -17.09 43.79
C HIS A 76 -2.34 -18.33 43.02
N GLU A 77 -3.61 -18.71 43.13
CA GLU A 77 -4.16 -19.85 42.36
C GLU A 77 -4.15 -19.59 40.85
N LYS A 78 -4.38 -18.34 40.41
CA LYS A 78 -4.25 -17.97 38.98
C LYS A 78 -2.80 -18.08 38.49
N GLN A 79 -1.83 -17.69 39.29
CA GLN A 79 -0.41 -17.73 38.94
C GLN A 79 0.20 -19.13 39.10
N LYS A 80 -0.44 -20.01 39.85
CA LYS A 80 -0.04 -21.40 40.03
C LYS A 80 0.05 -22.10 38.67
N GLY A 81 1.20 -22.69 38.38
CA GLY A 81 1.47 -23.34 37.08
C GLY A 81 1.94 -22.41 35.96
N HIS A 82 1.99 -21.08 36.18
CA HIS A 82 2.71 -20.18 35.29
C HIS A 82 4.19 -20.28 35.64
N TYR A 83 4.93 -21.12 34.90
CA TYR A 83 6.38 -21.16 35.04
C TYR A 83 6.95 -19.78 34.67
N ILE A 84 7.70 -19.18 35.59
CA ILE A 84 8.56 -18.04 35.30
C ILE A 84 9.68 -18.59 34.42
N GLY A 85 9.45 -18.56 33.11
CA GLY A 85 10.31 -19.20 32.13
C GLY A 85 10.13 -18.58 30.75
N CYS A 86 11.01 -19.00 29.84
CA CYS A 86 11.03 -18.52 28.48
C CYS A 86 9.85 -19.12 27.67
N PRO A 87 9.09 -18.31 26.89
CA PRO A 87 7.93 -18.79 26.12
C PRO A 87 8.28 -19.90 25.12
N SER A 88 9.49 -19.84 24.56
CA SER A 88 10.07 -20.89 23.72
C SER A 88 11.37 -21.40 24.33
N ALA A 89 11.69 -22.67 24.07
CA ALA A 89 13.01 -23.25 24.36
C ALA A 89 14.15 -22.49 23.66
N LYS A 90 13.84 -21.77 22.57
CA LYS A 90 14.79 -20.88 21.87
C LYS A 90 15.10 -19.61 22.64
N ASP A 91 14.25 -19.21 23.58
CA ASP A 91 14.43 -17.98 24.33
C ASP A 91 15.17 -18.23 25.65
N ASP A 92 15.36 -19.50 26.07
CA ASP A 92 16.16 -19.85 27.25
C ASP A 92 17.66 -19.76 26.93
N PRO A 93 18.42 -18.84 27.58
CA PRO A 93 19.84 -18.64 27.33
C PRO A 93 20.67 -19.93 27.47
N LYS A 94 20.30 -20.82 28.40
CA LYS A 94 21.03 -22.08 28.63
C LYS A 94 20.83 -23.06 27.49
N LEU A 95 19.59 -23.20 27.01
CA LEU A 95 19.27 -24.08 25.90
C LEU A 95 19.88 -23.56 24.59
N VAL A 96 19.87 -22.24 24.37
CA VAL A 96 20.55 -21.62 23.23
C VAL A 96 22.06 -21.89 23.25
N LEU A 97 22.70 -21.73 24.42
CA LEU A 97 24.11 -22.01 24.56
C LEU A 97 24.43 -23.49 24.28
N ALA A 98 23.61 -24.41 24.79
CA ALA A 98 23.76 -25.84 24.55
C ALA A 98 23.60 -26.19 23.05
N ALA A 99 22.59 -25.61 22.38
CA ALA A 99 22.39 -25.81 20.95
C ALA A 99 23.58 -25.28 20.12
N ARG A 100 24.14 -24.12 20.50
CA ARG A 100 25.33 -23.56 19.85
C ARG A 100 26.57 -24.45 20.05
N ALA A 101 26.77 -24.96 21.27
CA ALA A 101 27.86 -25.89 21.56
C ALA A 101 27.75 -27.18 20.72
N MET A 102 26.54 -27.73 20.60
CA MET A 102 26.27 -28.91 19.76
C MET A 102 26.52 -28.63 18.28
N ALA A 103 26.15 -27.46 17.78
CA ALA A 103 26.42 -27.05 16.40
C ALA A 103 27.93 -26.93 16.12
N LEU A 104 28.71 -26.43 17.09
CA LEU A 104 30.16 -26.30 16.99
C LEU A 104 30.86 -27.67 16.97
N GLN A 105 30.37 -28.62 17.77
CA GLN A 105 30.88 -30.01 17.80
C GLN A 105 30.53 -30.80 16.53
N ASN A 106 29.59 -30.33 15.72
CA ASN A 106 29.14 -31.04 14.54
C ASN A 106 30.13 -30.87 13.37
N ASP A 107 30.99 -31.88 13.21
CA ASP A 107 32.02 -31.95 12.16
C ASP A 107 31.47 -31.74 10.74
N ARG A 108 30.23 -32.19 10.47
CA ARG A 108 29.58 -32.00 9.16
C ARG A 108 29.28 -30.53 8.91
N LEU A 109 28.75 -29.81 9.91
CA LEU A 109 28.49 -28.37 9.81
C LEU A 109 29.81 -27.60 9.70
N TYR A 110 30.81 -27.97 10.50
CA TYR A 110 32.14 -27.37 10.46
C TYR A 110 32.77 -27.46 9.05
N LYS A 111 32.67 -28.62 8.40
CA LYS A 111 33.27 -28.87 7.08
C LYS A 111 32.37 -28.46 5.91
N LYS A 112 31.13 -28.03 6.14
CA LYS A 112 30.16 -27.77 5.06
C LYS A 112 30.66 -26.69 4.10
N ALA A 113 30.99 -25.50 4.61
CA ALA A 113 31.44 -24.37 3.79
C ALA A 113 32.71 -24.68 2.99
N TYR A 114 33.64 -25.43 3.59
CA TYR A 114 34.84 -25.92 2.90
C TYR A 114 34.46 -26.86 1.74
N ASN A 115 33.57 -27.83 1.95
CA ASN A 115 33.16 -28.75 0.89
C ASN A 115 32.39 -28.06 -0.23
N ASP A 116 31.60 -27.03 0.08
CA ASP A 116 30.84 -26.26 -0.89
C ASP A 116 31.76 -25.38 -1.77
N SER A 117 32.88 -24.90 -1.21
CA SER A 117 33.81 -23.98 -1.88
C SER A 117 35.08 -24.63 -2.43
N LYS A 118 35.48 -25.82 -1.98
CA LYS A 118 36.74 -26.47 -2.41
C LYS A 118 36.84 -26.72 -3.92
N THR A 119 35.70 -26.79 -4.62
CA THR A 119 35.65 -26.95 -6.07
C THR A 119 35.60 -25.60 -6.81
N GLN A 120 35.30 -24.50 -6.11
CA GLN A 120 35.26 -23.15 -6.65
C GLN A 120 36.67 -22.55 -6.62
N ILE A 121 37.49 -22.96 -7.58
CA ILE A 121 38.84 -22.43 -7.74
C ILE A 121 38.78 -21.23 -8.69
N HIS A 122 39.00 -20.03 -8.14
CA HIS A 122 39.12 -18.81 -8.92
C HIS A 122 40.60 -18.45 -9.09
N ILE A 123 41.18 -18.83 -10.23
CA ILE A 123 42.52 -18.37 -10.60
C ILE A 123 42.36 -17.00 -11.28
N PRO A 124 42.97 -15.93 -10.76
CA PRO A 124 42.89 -14.62 -11.39
C PRO A 124 43.52 -14.69 -12.79
N ALA A 125 42.92 -14.00 -13.76
CA ALA A 125 43.43 -13.96 -15.13
C ALA A 125 44.86 -13.40 -15.21
N ASP A 126 45.21 -12.52 -14.26
CA ASP A 126 46.53 -11.90 -14.13
C ASP A 126 47.54 -12.76 -13.35
N ALA A 127 47.20 -14.01 -13.02
CA ALA A 127 48.18 -14.93 -12.45
C ALA A 127 49.31 -15.19 -13.46
N MET A 128 50.56 -15.03 -13.02
CA MET A 128 51.75 -15.23 -13.86
C MET A 128 51.77 -16.59 -14.57
N SER A 129 51.26 -17.66 -13.92
CA SER A 129 51.15 -18.99 -14.53
C SER A 129 50.17 -19.04 -15.70
N VAL A 130 49.05 -18.32 -15.60
CA VAL A 130 48.02 -18.22 -16.65
C VAL A 130 48.54 -17.37 -17.81
N GLN A 131 49.17 -16.24 -17.51
CA GLN A 131 49.78 -15.38 -18.52
C GLN A 131 50.88 -16.11 -19.29
N ALA A 132 51.82 -16.75 -18.58
CA ALA A 132 52.89 -17.52 -19.20
C ALA A 132 52.35 -18.69 -20.03
N ALA A 133 51.31 -19.39 -19.56
CA ALA A 133 50.66 -20.45 -20.34
C ALA A 133 50.00 -19.91 -21.61
N LYS A 134 49.36 -18.74 -21.54
CA LYS A 134 48.75 -18.08 -22.70
C LYS A 134 49.80 -17.68 -23.73
N GLU A 135 50.90 -17.08 -23.30
CA GLU A 135 52.02 -16.71 -24.17
C GLU A 135 52.66 -17.96 -24.80
N CYS A 136 52.90 -19.00 -24.00
CA CYS A 136 53.40 -20.28 -24.49
C CYS A 136 52.44 -20.88 -25.53
N GLN A 137 51.13 -20.86 -25.26
CA GLN A 137 50.13 -21.36 -26.20
C GLN A 137 50.14 -20.56 -27.50
N THR A 138 50.28 -19.23 -27.45
CA THR A 138 50.38 -18.40 -28.67
C THR A 138 51.63 -18.72 -29.48
N LEU A 139 52.76 -18.95 -28.82
CA LEU A 139 54.03 -19.28 -29.49
C LEU A 139 54.04 -20.70 -30.08
N VAL A 140 53.42 -21.66 -29.38
CA VAL A 140 53.29 -23.05 -29.85
C VAL A 140 52.21 -23.17 -30.91
N SER A 141 51.17 -22.34 -30.84
CA SER A 141 50.14 -22.31 -31.87
C SER A 141 50.72 -21.62 -33.11
N ASP A 142 50.95 -22.39 -34.17
CA ASP A 142 51.24 -21.85 -35.51
C ASP A 142 50.06 -21.04 -36.10
N VAL A 143 49.05 -20.65 -35.31
CA VAL A 143 47.84 -19.96 -35.79
C VAL A 143 48.21 -18.64 -36.46
N ASP A 144 49.11 -17.86 -35.85
CA ASP A 144 49.58 -16.60 -36.42
C ASP A 144 50.51 -16.80 -37.62
N TYR A 145 51.14 -17.98 -37.74
CA TYR A 145 52.03 -18.32 -38.85
C TYR A 145 51.30 -18.99 -40.03
N ARG A 146 50.14 -19.62 -39.78
CA ARG A 146 49.23 -20.16 -40.79
C ARG A 146 48.37 -19.06 -41.42
N GLN A 147 49.01 -18.03 -41.96
CA GLN A 147 48.35 -17.11 -42.88
C GLN A 147 48.30 -17.76 -44.27
N TYR A 148 47.22 -18.49 -44.54
CA TYR A 148 46.97 -19.01 -45.89
C TYR A 148 46.80 -17.82 -46.85
N LEU A 149 47.71 -17.70 -47.82
CA LEU A 149 47.52 -16.78 -48.94
C LEU A 149 46.18 -17.16 -49.59
N HIS A 150 45.26 -16.19 -49.69
CA HIS A 150 43.86 -16.37 -50.12
C HIS A 150 42.92 -16.95 -49.06
N GLN A 151 42.96 -16.42 -47.83
CA GLN A 151 41.79 -16.49 -46.96
C GLN A 151 40.66 -15.70 -47.63
N TRP A 152 39.74 -16.39 -48.30
CA TRP A 152 38.58 -15.74 -48.88
C TRP A 152 37.72 -15.26 -47.71
N THR A 153 37.80 -13.97 -47.42
CA THR A 153 36.88 -13.35 -46.48
C THR A 153 35.52 -13.31 -47.18
N CYS A 154 34.56 -13.96 -46.56
CA CYS A 154 33.16 -13.89 -46.94
C CYS A 154 32.68 -12.44 -46.71
N LEU A 155 32.75 -11.60 -47.74
CA LEU A 155 32.18 -10.26 -47.64
C LEU A 155 30.66 -10.38 -47.48
N PRO A 156 30.01 -9.53 -46.67
CA PRO A 156 28.56 -9.62 -46.43
C PRO A 156 27.70 -9.48 -47.69
N ASP A 157 28.26 -9.01 -48.80
CA ASP A 157 27.62 -8.83 -50.10
C ASP A 157 27.73 -10.06 -51.02
N GLN A 158 28.51 -11.08 -50.65
CA GLN A 158 28.65 -12.31 -51.42
C GLN A 158 27.39 -13.18 -51.30
N ASN A 159 26.94 -13.72 -52.44
CA ASN A 159 25.71 -14.51 -52.52
C ASN A 159 25.68 -15.70 -51.55
N ASP A 160 26.80 -16.40 -51.38
CA ASP A 160 26.89 -17.57 -50.47
C ASP A 160 26.60 -17.18 -49.02
N VAL A 161 27.04 -15.99 -48.60
CA VAL A 161 26.83 -15.44 -47.27
C VAL A 161 25.39 -14.98 -47.10
N ILE A 162 24.83 -14.35 -48.14
CA ILE A 162 23.43 -13.92 -48.17
C ILE A 162 22.52 -15.14 -48.06
N HIS A 163 22.78 -16.22 -48.81
CA HIS A 163 22.00 -17.45 -48.76
C HIS A 163 22.15 -18.19 -47.43
N ALA A 164 23.36 -18.26 -46.87
CA ALA A 164 23.56 -18.84 -45.54
C ALA A 164 22.80 -18.05 -44.47
N ARG A 165 22.84 -16.72 -44.52
CA ARG A 165 22.09 -15.85 -43.61
C ARG A 165 20.58 -16.07 -43.75
N GLN A 166 20.06 -16.10 -44.98
CA GLN A 166 18.64 -16.39 -45.22
C GLN A 166 18.22 -17.74 -44.65
N ALA A 167 19.04 -18.79 -44.81
CA ALA A 167 18.76 -20.10 -44.25
C ALA A 167 18.76 -20.10 -42.71
N TYR A 168 19.68 -19.37 -42.08
CA TYR A 168 19.71 -19.22 -40.62
C TYR A 168 18.56 -18.40 -40.08
N ASP A 169 18.19 -17.31 -40.76
CA ASP A 169 17.05 -16.48 -40.39
C ASP A 169 15.75 -17.29 -40.47
N LEU A 170 15.60 -18.16 -41.49
CA LEU A 170 14.47 -19.09 -41.61
C LEU A 170 14.43 -20.15 -40.50
N GLN A 171 15.57 -20.63 -40.02
CA GLN A 171 15.65 -21.60 -38.93
C GLN A 171 15.55 -20.96 -37.54
N SER A 172 15.80 -19.66 -37.43
CA SER A 172 15.89 -18.97 -36.16
C SER A 172 14.50 -18.77 -35.59
N ASP A 173 14.22 -19.49 -34.50
CA ASP A 173 13.02 -19.31 -33.68
C ASP A 173 12.83 -17.87 -33.20
N ASN A 174 13.93 -17.13 -33.00
CA ASN A 174 13.90 -15.74 -32.56
C ASN A 174 13.41 -14.82 -33.67
N VAL A 175 13.91 -15.00 -34.90
CA VAL A 175 13.49 -14.22 -36.08
C VAL A 175 12.06 -14.58 -36.46
N TYR A 176 11.69 -15.86 -36.39
CA TYR A 176 10.32 -16.31 -36.62
C TYR A 176 9.31 -15.67 -35.65
N LYS A 177 9.72 -15.44 -34.39
CA LYS A 177 8.85 -14.86 -33.34
C LYS A 177 8.98 -13.34 -33.24
N SER A 178 9.93 -12.69 -33.92
CA SER A 178 10.11 -11.23 -33.82
C SER A 178 8.92 -10.45 -34.37
N ASP A 179 8.27 -10.96 -35.42
CA ASP A 179 7.04 -10.40 -35.97
C ASP A 179 5.83 -10.50 -35.02
N LEU A 180 5.95 -11.19 -33.89
CA LEU A 180 4.92 -11.22 -32.84
C LEU A 180 5.31 -10.33 -31.65
N GLU A 181 6.51 -9.74 -31.65
CA GLU A 181 6.94 -8.85 -30.56
C GLU A 181 6.16 -7.54 -30.52
N TRP A 182 5.57 -7.07 -31.63
CA TRP A 182 4.68 -5.90 -31.60
C TRP A 182 3.40 -6.15 -30.80
N LEU A 183 3.01 -7.42 -30.59
CA LEU A 183 1.91 -7.79 -29.69
C LEU A 183 2.34 -7.78 -28.21
N ARG A 184 3.65 -7.78 -27.94
CA ARG A 184 4.19 -7.80 -26.58
C ARG A 184 3.88 -6.47 -25.89
N GLY A 185 2.93 -6.50 -24.98
CA GLY A 185 2.48 -5.31 -24.23
C GLY A 185 1.12 -4.78 -24.66
N ILE A 186 0.52 -5.32 -25.72
CA ILE A 186 -0.90 -5.09 -26.01
C ILE A 186 -1.71 -5.91 -24.98
N GLY A 187 -2.38 -5.23 -24.07
CA GLY A 187 -3.28 -5.87 -23.12
C GLY A 187 -4.45 -6.54 -23.85
N TRP A 188 -4.87 -7.72 -23.39
CA TRP A 188 -6.11 -8.33 -23.87
C TRP A 188 -7.29 -7.45 -23.42
N LEU A 189 -7.96 -6.79 -24.37
CA LEU A 189 -9.26 -6.16 -24.16
C LEU A 189 -10.37 -7.19 -24.40
N THR A 190 -11.13 -7.51 -23.36
CA THR A 190 -12.20 -8.53 -23.42
C THR A 190 -13.48 -7.97 -24.06
N GLU A 191 -13.55 -6.65 -24.25
CA GLU A 191 -14.66 -5.93 -24.86
C GLU A 191 -14.74 -6.24 -26.36
N GLY A 192 -15.49 -7.29 -26.71
CA GLY A 192 -15.62 -7.80 -28.08
C GLY A 192 -15.36 -9.31 -28.21
N SER A 193 -14.89 -9.98 -27.16
CA SER A 193 -14.81 -11.44 -27.17
C SER A 193 -16.20 -12.05 -27.29
N VAL A 194 -16.30 -13.21 -27.95
CA VAL A 194 -17.59 -13.89 -28.18
C VAL A 194 -18.33 -14.12 -26.86
N ASP A 195 -17.60 -14.51 -25.82
CA ASP A 195 -18.18 -14.77 -24.49
C ASP A 195 -18.69 -13.49 -23.82
N VAL A 196 -17.96 -12.38 -23.91
CA VAL A 196 -18.38 -11.09 -23.35
C VAL A 196 -19.58 -10.53 -24.12
N VAL A 197 -19.58 -10.62 -25.45
CA VAL A 197 -20.71 -10.19 -26.29
C VAL A 197 -21.94 -11.04 -26.00
N LYS A 198 -21.77 -12.37 -25.85
CA LYS A 198 -22.85 -13.30 -25.49
C LYS A 198 -23.43 -12.97 -24.12
N ALA A 199 -22.57 -12.73 -23.12
CA ALA A 199 -23.00 -12.35 -21.77
C ALA A 199 -23.75 -11.00 -21.77
N LYS A 200 -23.23 -10.00 -22.50
CA LYS A 200 -23.87 -8.68 -22.62
C LYS A 200 -25.26 -8.76 -23.26
N LYS A 201 -25.40 -9.49 -24.37
CA LYS A 201 -26.70 -9.73 -25.02
C LYS A 201 -27.68 -10.47 -24.11
N ALA A 202 -27.21 -11.46 -23.36
CA ALA A 202 -28.04 -12.18 -22.40
C ALA A 202 -28.52 -11.27 -21.25
N GLN A 203 -27.66 -10.37 -20.75
CA GLN A 203 -28.04 -9.37 -19.75
C GLN A 203 -29.05 -8.36 -20.29
N GLU A 204 -28.89 -7.91 -21.54
CA GLU A 204 -29.85 -7.01 -22.20
C GLU A 204 -31.23 -7.67 -22.35
N LEU A 205 -31.27 -8.96 -22.71
CA LEU A 205 -32.51 -9.75 -22.79
C LEU A 205 -33.21 -9.89 -21.44
N LEU A 206 -32.45 -10.05 -20.34
CA LEU A 206 -33.00 -10.15 -18.98
C LEU A 206 -33.40 -8.78 -18.40
N ASN A 207 -32.94 -7.68 -18.99
CA ASN A 207 -33.20 -6.35 -18.46
C ASN A 207 -34.63 -5.90 -18.72
N GLU A 208 -35.46 -5.96 -17.68
CA GLU A 208 -36.89 -5.62 -17.72
C GLU A 208 -37.15 -4.19 -18.24
N ARG A 209 -36.22 -3.25 -18.01
CA ARG A 209 -36.32 -1.87 -18.50
C ARG A 209 -36.21 -1.81 -20.03
N LEU A 210 -35.31 -2.60 -20.61
CA LEU A 210 -35.14 -2.68 -22.07
C LEU A 210 -36.31 -3.44 -22.71
N TYR A 211 -36.77 -4.51 -22.05
CA TYR A 211 -37.89 -5.34 -22.52
C TYR A 211 -39.23 -4.59 -22.54
N ARG A 212 -39.51 -3.74 -21.54
CA ARG A 212 -40.78 -2.99 -21.44
C ARG A 212 -40.72 -1.57 -22.02
N THR A 213 -39.79 -1.31 -22.94
CA THR A 213 -39.70 -0.01 -23.61
C THR A 213 -40.99 0.31 -24.35
N ARG A 214 -41.52 1.52 -24.16
CA ARG A 214 -42.75 1.95 -24.84
C ARG A 214 -42.41 2.25 -26.31
N PRO A 215 -43.26 1.86 -27.28
CA PRO A 215 -43.01 2.14 -28.69
C PRO A 215 -42.78 3.62 -29.01
N GLU A 216 -43.40 4.54 -28.27
CA GLU A 216 -43.24 5.99 -28.39
C GLU A 216 -41.82 6.49 -28.09
N GLN A 217 -41.03 5.72 -27.31
CA GLN A 217 -39.65 6.07 -26.94
C GLN A 217 -38.62 5.54 -27.96
N LEU A 218 -39.03 4.64 -28.86
CA LEU A 218 -38.15 4.10 -29.90
C LEU A 218 -38.13 5.08 -31.07
N GLN A 219 -36.97 5.70 -31.31
CA GLN A 219 -36.77 6.50 -32.52
C GLN A 219 -36.66 5.56 -33.72
N PHE A 220 -37.27 5.95 -34.83
CA PHE A 220 -37.12 5.21 -36.08
C PHE A 220 -35.66 5.27 -36.53
N THR A 221 -35.02 4.10 -36.64
CA THR A 221 -33.72 3.93 -37.28
C THR A 221 -33.90 3.12 -38.55
N SER A 222 -33.22 3.51 -39.63
CA SER A 222 -33.22 2.74 -40.86
C SER A 222 -32.55 1.39 -40.62
N ILE A 223 -33.16 0.31 -41.11
CA ILE A 223 -32.57 -1.03 -41.06
C ILE A 223 -31.31 -1.02 -41.93
N THR A 224 -30.15 -1.13 -41.30
CA THR A 224 -28.83 -1.06 -41.97
C THR A 224 -28.62 -2.22 -42.94
N ASP A 225 -29.28 -3.36 -42.68
CA ASP A 225 -29.10 -4.60 -43.42
C ASP A 225 -30.28 -4.88 -44.38
N SER A 226 -30.97 -3.83 -44.82
CA SER A 226 -31.95 -3.97 -45.90
C SER A 226 -31.26 -4.41 -47.20
N PRO A 227 -31.90 -5.29 -48.00
CA PRO A 227 -31.26 -5.89 -49.17
C PRO A 227 -30.71 -4.84 -50.15
N ASP A 228 -31.38 -3.70 -50.29
CA ASP A 228 -30.94 -2.60 -51.16
C ASP A 228 -29.64 -1.95 -50.65
N VAL A 229 -29.50 -1.77 -49.34
CA VAL A 229 -28.30 -1.18 -48.72
C VAL A 229 -27.12 -2.15 -48.77
N VAL A 230 -27.38 -3.44 -48.54
CA VAL A 230 -26.36 -4.50 -48.66
C VAL A 230 -25.86 -4.57 -50.10
N LEU A 231 -26.77 -4.58 -51.08
CA LEU A 231 -26.44 -4.58 -52.50
C LEU A 231 -25.65 -3.34 -52.91
N ALA A 232 -26.05 -2.15 -52.44
CA ALA A 232 -25.31 -0.92 -52.69
C ALA A 232 -23.89 -0.97 -52.10
N LYS A 233 -23.73 -1.51 -50.90
CA LYS A 233 -22.42 -1.68 -50.24
C LYS A 233 -21.53 -2.67 -50.99
N THR A 234 -22.07 -3.81 -51.41
CA THR A 234 -21.31 -4.81 -52.19
C THR A 234 -20.87 -4.25 -53.54
N ASN A 235 -21.76 -3.52 -54.22
CA ASN A 235 -21.44 -2.88 -55.49
C ASN A 235 -20.37 -1.79 -55.33
N ALA A 236 -20.44 -1.00 -54.25
CA ALA A 236 -19.42 0.01 -53.95
C ALA A 236 -18.03 -0.60 -53.69
N MET A 237 -17.96 -1.73 -52.95
CA MET A 237 -16.70 -2.47 -52.74
C MET A 237 -16.14 -3.03 -54.06
N GLN A 238 -17.01 -3.60 -54.90
CA GLN A 238 -16.61 -4.11 -56.21
C GLN A 238 -16.10 -3.01 -57.15
N LEU A 239 -16.59 -1.78 -57.01
CA LEU A 239 -16.11 -0.61 -57.76
C LEU A 239 -14.81 -0.02 -57.20
N SER A 240 -14.54 -0.16 -55.89
CA SER A 240 -13.32 0.37 -55.27
C SER A 240 -12.09 -0.51 -55.44
N ASP A 241 -12.28 -1.80 -55.73
CA ASP A 241 -11.21 -2.78 -55.92
C ASP A 241 -10.71 -2.84 -57.39
N VAL A 242 -11.15 -1.90 -58.24
CA VAL A 242 -10.65 -1.63 -59.62
C VAL A 242 -9.75 -0.40 -59.61
#